data_AF-A0A497C1L7-F1
#
_entry.id   AF-A0A497C1L7-F1
#
_cell.length_a   1.000
_cell.length_b   1.000
_cell.length_c   1.000
_cell.angle_alpha   90.00
_cell.angle_beta   90.00
_cell.angle_gamma   90.00
#
_symmetry.space_group_name_H-M   'P 1'
#
loop_
_entity.id
_entity.type
_entity.pdbx_description
1 polymer ?
#
loop_
_entity_poly.entity_id
_entity_poly.type
_entity_poly.pdbx_seq_one_letter_code
_entity_poly.pdbx_strand_id
1 'polypeptide(L)'
;MAWVNTAPPELVDTSNSHKQRRRRAVVTVLATLLTVATITIISLAFVQGSWWYAYGTDRDLDNKSRARVEAIRDEVDASGAAPKAVMWLNAALELDTHPSDVRTYLLAALEMLEAADDQKLAKAANELRAIIETIRQPYFERVIEITPYSVPTSE
;
A
#
# COMPACT_ATOMS: atom_id res chain seq x y z
N MET A 1 74.37 -6.85 46.80
CA MET A 1 74.49 -6.85 45.33
C MET A 1 73.53 -7.89 44.78
N ALA A 2 72.33 -7.47 44.40
CA ALA A 2 71.29 -8.35 43.86
C ALA A 2 71.20 -8.13 42.34
N TRP A 3 71.30 -9.24 41.61
CA TRP A 3 71.29 -9.30 40.16
C TRP A 3 69.91 -8.92 39.62
N VAL A 4 69.89 -7.99 38.67
CA VAL A 4 68.69 -7.64 37.89
C VAL A 4 68.47 -8.76 36.87
N ASN A 5 67.53 -9.67 37.15
CA ASN A 5 66.99 -10.58 36.14
C ASN A 5 65.92 -9.86 35.33
N THR A 6 66.29 -9.30 34.17
CA THR A 6 65.33 -8.90 33.16
C THR A 6 64.80 -10.14 32.44
N ALA A 7 63.62 -10.61 32.82
CA ALA A 7 62.84 -11.52 31.99
C ALA A 7 62.46 -10.82 30.67
N PRO A 8 62.50 -11.50 29.50
CA PRO A 8 62.04 -10.92 28.25
C PRO A 8 60.53 -10.64 28.33
N PRO A 9 60.01 -9.59 27.68
CA PRO A 9 58.58 -9.32 27.67
C PRO A 9 57.88 -10.52 27.02
N GLU A 10 57.02 -11.18 27.79
CA GLU A 10 56.08 -12.15 27.24
C GLU A 10 55.34 -11.50 26.07
N LEU A 11 55.48 -12.11 24.90
CA LEU A 11 54.67 -11.79 23.73
C LEU A 11 53.21 -12.04 24.13
N VAL A 12 52.54 -10.98 24.58
CA VAL A 12 51.10 -10.96 24.76
C VAL A 12 50.51 -11.48 23.45
N ASP A 13 49.90 -12.67 23.49
CA ASP A 13 49.26 -13.30 22.36
C ASP A 13 48.02 -12.49 21.96
N THR A 14 48.28 -11.41 21.24
CA THR A 14 47.28 -10.53 20.63
C THR A 14 46.48 -11.26 19.55
N SER A 15 46.90 -12.46 19.11
CA SER A 15 46.18 -13.20 18.08
C SER A 15 44.79 -13.63 18.57
N ASN A 16 44.67 -13.99 19.86
CA ASN A 16 43.38 -14.37 20.46
C ASN A 16 42.42 -13.18 20.60
N SER A 17 42.92 -11.98 20.93
CA SER A 17 42.09 -10.78 21.08
C SER A 17 41.55 -10.28 19.72
N HIS A 18 42.36 -10.36 18.65
CA HIS A 18 41.95 -10.04 17.29
C HIS A 18 40.91 -11.04 16.74
N LYS A 19 41.08 -12.33 17.02
CA LYS A 19 40.13 -13.38 16.61
C LYS A 19 38.78 -13.24 17.31
N GLN A 20 38.80 -12.90 18.61
CA GLN A 20 37.58 -12.71 19.39
C GLN A 20 36.84 -11.41 19.02
N ARG A 21 37.56 -10.31 18.72
CA ARG A 21 36.97 -9.08 18.16
C ARG A 21 36.36 -9.30 16.78
N ARG A 22 37.02 -10.06 15.90
CA ARG A 22 36.46 -10.44 14.57
C ARG A 22 35.18 -11.27 14.71
N ARG A 23 35.15 -12.25 15.62
CA ARG A 23 33.94 -13.04 15.87
C ARG A 23 32.79 -12.18 16.39
N ARG A 24 33.06 -11.26 17.33
CA ARG A 24 32.05 -10.31 17.82
C ARG A 24 31.53 -9.42 16.70
N ALA A 25 32.40 -8.86 15.86
CA ALA A 25 32.00 -8.04 14.72
C ALA A 25 31.13 -8.81 13.70
N VAL A 26 31.49 -10.06 13.39
CA VAL A 26 30.71 -10.92 12.49
C VAL A 26 29.33 -11.23 13.08
N VAL A 27 29.24 -11.51 14.38
CA VAL A 27 27.95 -11.74 15.05
C VAL A 27 27.09 -10.48 15.06
N THR A 28 27.68 -9.30 15.31
CA THR A 28 26.94 -8.04 15.26
C THR A 28 26.40 -7.77 13.86
N VAL A 29 27.22 -7.92 12.80
CA VAL A 29 26.77 -7.74 11.42
C VAL A 29 25.65 -8.73 11.06
N LEU A 30 25.79 -10.00 11.46
CA LEU A 30 24.77 -11.01 11.22
C LEU A 30 23.46 -10.69 11.97
N ALA A 31 23.55 -10.23 13.22
CA ALA A 31 22.39 -9.82 14.00
C ALA A 31 21.69 -8.58 13.40
N THR A 32 22.46 -7.63 12.86
CA THR A 32 21.91 -6.46 12.16
C THR A 32 21.19 -6.90 10.89
N LEU A 33 21.78 -7.79 10.09
CA LEU A 33 21.14 -8.32 8.87
C LEU A 33 19.85 -9.08 9.19
N LEU A 34 19.85 -9.91 10.23
CA LEU A 34 18.65 -10.61 10.70
C LEU A 34 17.57 -9.64 11.19
N THR A 35 17.96 -8.59 11.92
CA THR A 35 17.01 -7.56 12.39
C THR A 35 16.38 -6.81 11.22
N VAL A 36 17.18 -6.39 10.23
CA VAL A 36 16.69 -5.72 9.03
C VAL A 36 15.74 -6.63 8.26
N ALA A 37 16.11 -7.89 8.01
CA ALA A 37 15.26 -8.84 7.32
C ALA A 37 13.92 -9.07 8.06
N THR A 38 13.97 -9.17 9.39
CA THR A 38 12.78 -9.38 10.22
C THR A 38 11.85 -8.16 10.16
N ILE A 39 12.41 -6.94 10.26
CA ILE A 39 11.63 -5.70 10.12
C ILE A 39 11.00 -5.65 8.72
N THR A 40 11.75 -5.94 7.66
CA THR A 40 11.22 -5.93 6.29
C THR A 40 10.07 -6.92 6.12
N ILE A 41 10.19 -8.16 6.64
CA ILE A 41 9.14 -9.18 6.54
C ILE A 41 7.88 -8.77 7.33
N ILE A 42 8.06 -8.26 8.55
CA ILE A 42 6.94 -7.79 9.38
C ILE A 42 6.26 -6.58 8.74
N SER A 43 7.02 -5.64 8.20
CA SER A 43 6.49 -4.50 7.45
C SER A 43 5.74 -4.94 6.19
N LEU A 44 6.26 -5.92 5.43
CA LEU A 44 5.57 -6.47 4.27
C LEU A 44 4.25 -7.14 4.67
N ALA A 45 4.24 -7.91 5.76
CA ALA A 45 3.05 -8.59 6.27
C ALA A 45 2.01 -7.58 6.79
N PHE A 46 2.43 -6.48 7.41
CA PHE A 46 1.54 -5.39 7.79
C PHE A 46 0.97 -4.65 6.59
N VAL A 47 1.79 -4.38 5.57
CA VAL A 47 1.32 -3.77 4.32
C VAL A 47 0.32 -4.71 3.64
N GLN A 48 0.62 -6.00 3.49
CA GLN A 48 -0.31 -6.98 2.90
C GLN A 48 -1.57 -7.21 3.73
N GLY A 49 -1.48 -7.24 5.06
CA GLY A 49 -2.63 -7.40 5.95
C GLY A 49 -3.54 -6.16 5.98
N SER A 50 -2.97 -4.95 5.92
CA SER A 50 -3.72 -3.70 5.80
C SER A 50 -4.30 -3.49 4.39
N TRP A 51 -3.61 -3.99 3.37
CA TRP A 51 -4.13 -4.14 2.00
C TRP A 51 -5.43 -4.96 2.10
N TRP A 52 -5.37 -6.21 2.59
CA TRP A 52 -6.53 -7.12 2.68
C TRP A 52 -7.72 -6.55 3.48
N TYR A 53 -7.45 -5.83 4.58
CA TYR A 53 -8.50 -5.23 5.40
C TYR A 53 -9.17 -4.01 4.74
N ALA A 54 -8.48 -3.30 3.84
CA ALA A 54 -9.06 -2.23 3.04
C ALA A 54 -9.85 -2.76 1.82
N TYR A 55 -9.45 -3.91 1.26
CA TYR A 55 -10.09 -4.48 0.07
C TYR A 55 -11.43 -5.18 0.32
N GLY A 56 -11.71 -5.61 1.55
CA GLY A 56 -12.98 -6.26 1.89
C GLY A 56 -14.20 -5.32 1.90
N THR A 57 -14.00 -4.02 1.75
CA THR A 57 -15.07 -3.00 1.87
C THR A 57 -15.29 -2.16 0.62
N ASP A 58 -14.51 -2.36 -0.45
CA ASP A 58 -14.64 -1.59 -1.68
C ASP A 58 -15.92 -2.03 -2.43
N ARG A 59 -16.71 -1.05 -2.87
CA ARG A 59 -17.99 -1.28 -3.54
C ARG A 59 -17.80 -1.47 -5.05
N ASP A 60 -18.63 -2.31 -5.66
CA ASP A 60 -18.74 -2.39 -7.11
C ASP A 60 -19.07 -1.02 -7.74
N LEU A 61 -18.49 -0.78 -8.90
CA LEU A 61 -18.77 0.39 -9.72
C LEU A 61 -20.19 0.27 -10.27
N ASP A 62 -21.12 1.10 -9.77
CA ASP A 62 -22.49 1.11 -10.27
C ASP A 62 -22.56 1.56 -11.74
N ASN A 63 -23.65 1.21 -12.44
CA ASN A 63 -23.80 1.51 -13.88
C ASN A 63 -23.66 3.02 -14.19
N LYS A 64 -24.08 3.88 -13.26
CA LYS A 64 -23.98 5.34 -13.43
C LYS A 64 -22.52 5.80 -13.34
N SER A 65 -21.76 5.26 -12.40
CA SER A 65 -20.35 5.56 -12.19
C SER A 65 -19.52 4.96 -13.32
N ARG A 66 -19.86 3.76 -13.80
CA ARG A 66 -19.26 3.14 -14.98
C ARG A 66 -19.40 4.03 -16.22
N ALA A 67 -20.60 4.52 -16.51
CA ALA A 67 -20.82 5.45 -17.62
C ALA A 67 -20.04 6.78 -17.48
N ARG A 68 -19.83 7.26 -16.24
CA ARG A 68 -18.99 8.45 -16.00
C ARG A 68 -17.51 8.16 -16.20
N VAL A 69 -17.02 7.01 -15.77
CA VAL A 69 -15.63 6.57 -16.03
C VAL A 69 -15.40 6.37 -17.53
N GLU A 70 -16.38 5.84 -18.27
CA GLU A 70 -16.36 5.76 -19.74
C GLU A 70 -16.24 7.15 -20.38
N ALA A 71 -17.06 8.11 -19.96
CA ALA A 71 -16.99 9.48 -20.47
C ALA A 71 -15.62 10.14 -20.21
N ILE A 72 -15.06 9.94 -19.01
CA ILE A 72 -13.70 10.41 -18.66
C ILE A 72 -12.66 9.75 -19.56
N ARG A 73 -12.78 8.44 -19.77
CA ARG A 73 -11.87 7.67 -20.62
C ARG A 73 -11.88 8.17 -22.06
N ASP A 74 -13.05 8.46 -22.61
CA ASP A 74 -13.18 9.01 -23.97
C ASP A 74 -12.64 10.45 -24.06
N GLU A 75 -12.85 11.29 -23.04
CA GLU A 75 -12.27 12.65 -22.98
C GLU A 75 -10.73 12.62 -22.94
N VAL A 76 -10.16 11.72 -22.14
CA VAL A 76 -8.71 11.54 -22.00
C VAL A 76 -8.09 10.94 -23.26
N ASP A 77 -8.77 9.99 -23.90
CA ASP A 77 -8.35 9.40 -25.17
C ASP A 77 -8.36 10.44 -26.30
N ALA A 78 -9.42 11.24 -26.37
CA ALA A 78 -9.55 12.32 -27.36
C ALA A 78 -8.49 13.43 -27.18
N SER A 79 -8.03 13.69 -25.94
CA SER A 79 -6.97 14.66 -25.72
C SER A 79 -5.59 14.14 -26.14
N GLY A 80 -5.38 12.82 -26.09
CA GLY A 80 -4.11 12.16 -26.36
C GLY A 80 -3.00 12.45 -25.35
N ALA A 81 -3.27 13.24 -24.30
CA ALA A 81 -2.26 13.72 -23.37
C ALA A 81 -1.83 12.65 -22.34
N ALA A 82 -2.72 11.72 -22.00
CA ALA A 82 -2.48 10.70 -20.98
C ALA A 82 -2.88 9.27 -21.43
N PRO A 83 -2.20 8.69 -22.44
CA PRO A 83 -2.56 7.37 -22.97
C PRO A 83 -2.44 6.23 -21.94
N LYS A 84 -1.56 6.37 -20.95
CA LYS A 84 -1.47 5.43 -19.82
C LYS A 84 -2.69 5.49 -18.90
N ALA A 85 -3.29 6.68 -18.73
CA ALA A 85 -4.52 6.80 -17.97
C ALA A 85 -5.66 6.04 -18.67
N VAL A 86 -5.77 6.15 -20.00
CA VAL A 86 -6.76 5.41 -20.81
C VAL A 86 -6.62 3.89 -20.61
N MET A 87 -5.38 3.37 -20.61
CA MET A 87 -5.12 1.95 -20.36
C MET A 87 -5.67 1.49 -18.99
N TRP A 88 -5.40 2.25 -17.93
CA TRP A 88 -5.91 1.93 -16.59
C TRP A 88 -7.42 2.09 -16.48
N LEU A 89 -8.00 3.10 -17.13
CA LEU A 89 -9.45 3.29 -17.17
C LEU A 89 -10.15 2.12 -17.88
N ASN A 90 -9.57 1.58 -18.96
CA ASN A 90 -10.09 0.39 -19.63
C ASN A 90 -10.08 -0.83 -18.69
N ALA A 91 -8.99 -1.06 -17.97
CA ALA A 91 -8.89 -2.17 -17.01
C ALA A 91 -9.92 -2.05 -15.87
N ALA A 92 -10.21 -0.81 -15.42
CA ALA A 92 -11.24 -0.53 -14.44
C ALA A 92 -12.67 -0.77 -14.97
N LEU A 93 -12.88 -0.66 -16.28
CA LEU A 93 -14.18 -0.80 -16.95
C LEU A 93 -14.48 -2.22 -17.45
N GLU A 94 -13.53 -3.14 -17.34
CA GLU A 94 -13.76 -4.56 -17.62
C GLU A 94 -14.90 -5.12 -16.74
N LEU A 95 -15.73 -6.00 -17.31
CA LEU A 95 -16.96 -6.49 -16.65
C LEU A 95 -16.66 -7.41 -15.46
N ASP A 96 -15.56 -8.15 -15.54
CA ASP A 96 -15.18 -9.18 -14.56
C ASP A 96 -14.10 -8.69 -13.59
N THR A 97 -13.73 -7.41 -13.61
CA THR A 97 -12.74 -6.84 -12.72
C THR A 97 -13.27 -6.79 -11.29
N HIS A 98 -12.52 -7.36 -10.36
CA HIS A 98 -12.88 -7.34 -8.94
C HIS A 98 -12.92 -5.89 -8.42
N PRO A 99 -13.88 -5.48 -7.57
CA PRO A 99 -14.02 -4.09 -7.10
C PRO A 99 -12.77 -3.49 -6.45
N SER A 100 -11.96 -4.32 -5.78
CA SER A 100 -10.63 -3.94 -5.29
C SER A 100 -9.73 -3.40 -6.39
N ASP A 101 -9.70 -4.13 -7.50
CA ASP A 101 -8.80 -3.91 -8.61
C ASP A 101 -9.32 -2.74 -9.44
N VAL A 102 -10.65 -2.59 -9.57
CA VAL A 102 -11.28 -1.39 -10.11
C VAL A 102 -10.75 -0.15 -9.41
N ARG A 103 -10.77 -0.11 -8.06
CA ARG A 103 -10.26 1.04 -7.31
C ARG A 103 -8.76 1.26 -7.53
N THR A 104 -7.95 0.20 -7.53
CA THR A 104 -6.51 0.30 -7.83
C THR A 104 -6.27 0.89 -9.21
N TYR A 105 -7.01 0.45 -10.23
CA TYR A 105 -6.87 0.95 -11.59
C TYR A 105 -7.36 2.39 -11.73
N LEU A 106 -8.44 2.79 -11.06
CA LEU A 106 -8.89 4.18 -11.05
C LEU A 106 -7.89 5.11 -10.36
N LEU A 107 -7.24 4.67 -9.27
CA LEU A 107 -6.16 5.41 -8.62
C LEU A 107 -4.94 5.56 -9.53
N ALA A 108 -4.54 4.48 -10.21
CA ALA A 108 -3.45 4.53 -11.18
C ALA A 108 -3.77 5.46 -12.36
N ALA A 109 -5.02 5.45 -12.85
CA ALA A 109 -5.47 6.39 -13.87
C ALA A 109 -5.39 7.85 -13.38
N LEU A 110 -5.83 8.12 -12.14
CA LEU A 110 -5.77 9.46 -11.55
C LEU A 110 -4.33 9.97 -11.43
N GLU A 111 -3.41 9.13 -10.95
CA GLU A 111 -1.98 9.47 -10.85
C GLU A 111 -1.39 9.84 -12.24
N MET A 112 -1.77 9.10 -13.28
CA MET A 112 -1.31 9.38 -14.65
C MET A 112 -1.92 10.67 -15.22
N LEU A 113 -3.17 11.02 -14.86
CA LEU A 113 -3.79 12.28 -15.25
C LEU A 113 -3.15 13.47 -14.55
N GLU A 114 -2.85 13.35 -13.26
CA GLU A 114 -2.16 14.38 -12.48
C GLU A 114 -0.73 14.59 -12.98
N ALA A 115 -0.01 13.50 -13.31
CA ALA A 115 1.33 13.57 -13.86
C ALA A 115 1.40 14.18 -15.27
N ALA A 116 0.31 14.13 -16.03
CA ALA A 116 0.24 14.77 -17.35
C ALA A 116 0.13 16.31 -17.26
N ASP A 117 -0.28 16.84 -16.10
CA ASP A 117 -0.41 18.28 -15.80
C ASP A 117 -1.14 19.09 -16.89
N ASP A 118 -2.11 18.47 -17.58
CA ASP A 118 -2.89 19.11 -18.62
C ASP A 118 -4.12 19.80 -18.01
N GLN A 119 -4.19 21.14 -18.16
CA GLN A 119 -5.32 21.94 -17.69
C GLN A 119 -6.67 21.47 -18.26
N LYS A 120 -6.70 20.90 -19.46
CA LYS A 120 -7.94 20.38 -20.08
C LYS A 120 -8.45 19.14 -19.34
N LEU A 121 -7.54 18.36 -18.76
CA LEU A 121 -7.87 17.13 -18.03
C LEU A 121 -8.05 17.34 -16.52
N ALA A 122 -7.81 18.53 -16.00
CA ALA A 122 -7.98 18.84 -14.57
C ALA A 122 -9.42 18.57 -14.08
N LYS A 123 -10.41 18.83 -14.95
CA LYS A 123 -11.82 18.50 -14.64
C LYS A 123 -12.02 16.99 -14.58
N ALA A 124 -11.53 16.25 -15.57
CA ALA A 124 -11.61 14.80 -15.62
C ALA A 124 -10.93 14.13 -14.40
N ALA A 125 -9.77 14.64 -13.98
CA ALA A 125 -9.08 14.18 -12.77
C ALA A 125 -9.89 14.41 -11.49
N ASN A 126 -10.51 15.59 -11.36
CA ASN A 126 -11.38 15.89 -10.21
C ASN A 126 -12.64 15.01 -10.19
N GLU A 127 -13.25 14.76 -11.35
CA GLU A 127 -14.40 13.87 -11.45
C GLU A 127 -14.03 12.42 -11.13
N LEU A 128 -12.88 11.94 -11.60
CA LEU A 128 -12.37 10.60 -11.29
C LEU A 128 -12.11 10.44 -9.78
N ARG A 129 -11.53 11.46 -9.14
CA ARG A 129 -11.32 11.47 -7.68
C ARG A 129 -12.63 11.34 -6.91
N ALA A 130 -13.68 12.05 -7.33
CA ALA A 130 -15.00 11.95 -6.71
C ALA A 130 -15.61 10.54 -6.85
N ILE A 131 -15.40 9.87 -7.98
CA ILE A 131 -15.86 8.48 -8.19
C ILE A 131 -15.11 7.52 -7.24
N ILE A 132 -13.79 7.66 -7.11
CA ILE A 132 -12.99 6.84 -6.18
C ILE A 132 -13.46 6.98 -4.73
N GLU A 133 -13.84 8.19 -4.31
CA GLU A 133 -14.38 8.41 -2.96
C GLU A 133 -15.72 7.72 -2.73
N THR A 134 -16.58 7.61 -3.75
CA THR A 134 -17.86 6.89 -3.63
C THR A 134 -17.68 5.38 -3.49
N ILE A 135 -16.65 4.79 -4.10
CA ILE A 135 -16.31 3.36 -3.97
C ILE A 135 -15.85 3.01 -2.56
N ARG A 136 -15.19 3.96 -1.87
CA ARG A 136 -14.64 3.80 -0.52
C ARG A 136 -15.70 3.74 0.58
N GLN A 137 -16.93 4.19 0.34
CA GLN A 137 -17.94 4.27 1.41
C GLN A 137 -18.53 2.90 1.76
N PRO A 138 -18.37 2.42 3.02
CA PRO A 138 -19.06 1.22 3.47
C PRO A 138 -20.56 1.49 3.55
N TYR A 139 -21.37 0.51 3.14
CA TYR A 139 -22.83 0.49 3.33
C TYR A 139 -23.18 0.57 4.82
N PHE A 140 -23.28 1.78 5.39
CA PHE A 140 -23.92 1.99 6.70
C PHE A 140 -25.22 2.80 6.59
N GLU A 141 -25.67 3.15 5.38
CA GLU A 141 -26.82 4.02 5.19
C GLU A 141 -27.83 3.44 4.19
N ARG A 142 -28.50 2.36 4.62
CA ARG A 142 -29.92 2.05 4.36
C ARG A 142 -30.23 0.61 4.78
N VAL A 143 -30.80 0.47 5.97
CA VAL A 143 -31.81 -0.49 6.46
C VAL A 143 -31.57 -0.65 7.97
N ILE A 144 -31.86 0.41 8.73
CA ILE A 144 -32.59 0.20 9.98
C ILE A 144 -34.02 0.59 9.62
N GLU A 145 -34.68 -0.30 8.88
CA GLU A 145 -36.13 -0.34 8.93
C GLU A 145 -36.44 -0.73 10.37
N ILE A 146 -36.69 0.28 11.20
CA ILE A 146 -37.15 0.10 12.57
C ILE A 146 -38.50 -0.58 12.41
N THR A 147 -38.56 -1.91 12.42
CA THR A 147 -39.81 -2.61 12.65
C THR A 147 -40.26 -2.15 14.04
N PRO A 148 -41.31 -1.33 14.18
CA PRO A 148 -41.84 -1.07 15.50
C PRO A 148 -42.38 -2.41 15.99
N TYR A 149 -41.79 -2.94 17.07
CA TYR A 149 -42.40 -4.06 17.78
C TYR A 149 -43.79 -3.60 18.23
N SER A 150 -44.84 -4.07 17.55
CA SER A 150 -46.20 -3.97 18.04
C SER A 150 -46.28 -4.84 19.29
N VAL A 151 -46.40 -4.18 20.44
CA VAL A 151 -46.76 -4.84 21.70
C VAL A 151 -48.13 -5.47 21.50
N PRO A 152 -48.32 -6.78 21.73
CA PRO A 152 -49.66 -7.35 21.75
C PRO A 152 -50.38 -6.78 22.97
N THR A 153 -51.40 -5.95 22.73
CA THR A 153 -52.37 -5.57 23.75
C THR A 153 -53.15 -6.83 24.11
N SER A 154 -52.83 -7.43 25.26
CA SER A 154 -53.69 -8.44 25.88
C SER A 154 -54.97 -7.76 26.37
N GLU A 155 -56.12 -8.16 25.80
CA GLU A 155 -57.44 -7.93 26.41
C GLU A 155 -57.60 -8.69 27.73
#